data_AF-A0A7C8R5I3-F1
#
_entry.id   AF-A0A7C8R5I3-F1
#
_cell.length_a   1.000
_cell.length_b   1.000
_cell.length_c   1.000
_cell.angle_alpha   90.00
_cell.angle_beta   90.00
_cell.angle_gamma   90.00
#
_symmetry.space_group_name_H-M   'P 1'
#
loop_
_entity.id
_entity.type
_entity.pdbx_description
1 polymer ?
#
loop_
_entity_poly.entity_id
_entity_poly.type
_entity_poly.pdbx_seq_one_letter_code
_entity_poly.pdbx_strand_id
1 'polypeptide(L)'
;MAAGARRLKTVSGRGGGDDNGIGKRLLMEVGNSEETLSNLLSDIQLTAQHHNTSSGLLNIPQIDALLRPSLQDHLHNQSIAQAHSQHPVGSFDIPSDDVRLPRDKPAIIEISSNGSGTGKTHLLYYITCVALLPSSWNGINLEGKESAVVFIDCDGRFDILRLSEVMESYIESRISLAIQFCESKQTPAAKDPMSEDIPDPPISSQAEDEEIKEYLTLLSSITPSDIVELAVYCLSHLHVYTPTSSSHFLDILSSIPEYLLSSPSFSSHGLPLSSVIIDGISAFYWLERASSASTTTPSMVFSDATTSQSTSAQDKKDETNQLPQKIIEDDMEPKLSLQARYDLIISHLLTITARFNNNTIITNTTIPTNSSHPISHNNTPVYPRHLPTCYTYSPTFLSARIILSKDVVAPFHADIGLLEAYKERNMRMEVVRKAGVSAWVEGAGVRKGEVGKKNGGWFWFWIGEDGVKVGAEDDD
;
A
#
# COMPACT_ATOMS: atom_id res chain seq x y z
N MET A 1 68.85 17.54 52.71
CA MET A 1 67.51 17.20 53.20
C MET A 1 67.05 18.35 54.08
N ALA A 2 65.94 19.04 53.92
CA ALA A 2 64.80 18.91 53.01
C ALA A 2 64.20 20.31 52.77
N ALA A 3 63.53 20.45 51.62
CA ALA A 3 62.76 21.60 51.15
C ALA A 3 61.60 21.97 52.10
N GLY A 4 60.97 23.14 52.10
CA GLY A 4 60.97 24.28 51.18
C GLY A 4 59.55 24.87 51.23
N ALA A 5 59.40 26.07 51.82
CA ALA A 5 58.12 26.76 51.97
C ALA A 5 58.23 28.23 51.52
N ARG A 6 57.19 28.61 50.79
CA ARG A 6 56.78 29.88 50.17
C ARG A 6 57.15 31.17 50.95
N ARG A 7 57.49 32.26 50.22
CA ARG A 7 56.65 33.48 50.08
C ARG A 7 57.31 34.64 49.32
N LEU A 8 56.47 35.28 48.48
CA LEU A 8 56.23 36.73 48.28
C LEU A 8 57.10 37.61 47.35
N LYS A 9 56.33 38.46 46.62
CA LYS A 9 56.62 39.75 45.93
C LYS A 9 57.08 39.64 44.46
N THR A 10 56.66 40.46 43.47
CA THR A 10 55.71 41.61 43.35
C THR A 10 55.64 42.05 41.86
N VAL A 11 54.48 42.58 41.45
CA VAL A 11 54.26 43.77 40.57
C VAL A 11 54.28 43.67 39.02
N SER A 12 53.25 44.33 38.45
CA SER A 12 53.12 44.97 37.10
C SER A 12 52.74 44.06 35.92
N GLY A 13 51.71 44.31 35.09
CA GLY A 13 50.84 45.47 34.93
C GLY A 13 49.79 45.25 33.81
N ARG A 14 48.81 46.16 33.78
CA ARG A 14 47.79 46.50 32.75
C ARG A 14 47.82 45.82 31.37
N GLY A 15 46.62 45.45 30.90
CA GLY A 15 46.07 46.00 29.64
C GLY A 15 45.36 45.02 28.70
N GLY A 16 44.04 45.22 28.50
CA GLY A 16 43.23 44.82 27.32
C GLY A 16 43.01 43.32 27.14
N GLY A 17 41.88 42.79 26.70
CA GLY A 17 40.67 43.30 26.08
C GLY A 17 39.93 42.03 25.58
N ASP A 18 38.61 42.04 25.71
CA ASP A 18 37.70 40.95 25.34
C ASP A 18 37.88 40.50 23.88
N ASP A 19 37.73 39.19 23.62
CA ASP A 19 37.16 38.60 22.38
C ASP A 19 37.26 37.06 22.35
N ASN A 20 36.80 36.37 23.39
CA ASN A 20 36.70 34.89 23.37
C ASN A 20 35.41 34.31 23.99
N GLY A 21 34.43 35.17 24.27
CA GLY A 21 33.14 34.75 24.87
C GLY A 21 32.04 34.44 23.85
N ILE A 22 32.11 35.00 22.64
CA ILE A 22 30.98 34.97 21.68
C ILE A 22 30.98 33.66 20.89
N GLY A 23 32.15 33.18 20.43
CA GLY A 23 32.24 31.94 19.66
C GLY A 23 31.85 30.68 20.45
N LYS A 24 32.11 30.64 21.77
CA LYS A 24 31.67 29.52 22.63
C LYS A 24 30.20 29.57 23.00
N ARG A 25 29.58 30.75 23.04
CA ARG A 25 28.14 30.90 23.26
C ARG A 25 27.35 30.50 22.01
N LEU A 26 27.77 30.95 20.83
CA LEU A 26 27.14 30.55 19.56
C LEU A 26 27.26 29.03 19.30
N LEU A 27 28.38 28.39 19.65
CA LEU A 27 28.52 26.93 19.54
C LEU A 27 27.68 26.15 20.57
N MET A 28 27.40 26.71 21.74
CA MET A 28 26.46 26.11 22.71
C MET A 28 24.99 26.39 22.35
N GLU A 29 24.70 27.54 21.76
CA GLU A 29 23.35 27.96 21.38
C GLU A 29 22.87 27.22 20.13
N VAL A 30 23.75 26.98 19.15
CA VAL A 30 23.50 26.10 18.00
C VAL A 30 23.40 24.63 18.42
N GLY A 31 24.21 24.18 19.39
CA GLY A 31 24.14 22.82 19.95
C GLY A 31 22.86 22.58 20.76
N ASN A 32 22.41 23.58 21.51
CA ASN A 32 21.16 23.50 22.27
C ASN A 32 19.94 23.60 21.35
N SER A 33 19.95 24.42 20.29
CA SER A 33 18.84 24.50 19.33
C SER A 33 18.69 23.24 18.48
N GLU A 34 19.81 22.59 18.11
CA GLU A 34 19.76 21.28 17.45
C GLU A 34 19.26 20.18 18.41
N GLU A 35 19.64 20.22 19.69
CA GLU A 35 19.12 19.30 20.70
C GLU A 35 17.63 19.56 21.03
N THR A 36 17.14 20.80 21.17
CA THR A 36 15.70 21.08 21.39
C THR A 36 14.83 20.79 20.18
N LEU A 37 15.27 21.11 18.96
CA LEU A 37 14.54 20.73 17.75
C LEU A 37 14.49 19.21 17.60
N SER A 38 15.57 18.50 17.93
CA SER A 38 15.57 17.03 17.95
C SER A 38 14.64 16.47 19.03
N ASN A 39 14.51 17.13 20.18
CA ASN A 39 13.60 16.75 21.25
C ASN A 39 12.14 17.06 20.89
N LEU A 40 11.85 18.20 20.25
CA LEU A 40 10.51 18.57 19.75
C LEU A 40 10.08 17.66 18.60
N LEU A 41 10.98 17.33 17.68
CA LEU A 41 10.77 16.30 16.65
C LEU A 41 10.61 14.91 17.28
N SER A 42 11.36 14.61 18.34
CA SER A 42 11.17 13.39 19.12
C SER A 42 9.82 13.38 19.85
N ASP A 43 9.30 14.55 20.25
CA ASP A 43 8.02 14.73 20.92
C ASP A 43 6.83 14.64 19.94
N ILE A 44 7.03 15.11 18.70
CA ILE A 44 6.14 14.87 17.55
C ILE A 44 6.19 13.36 17.16
N GLN A 45 7.37 12.73 17.22
CA GLN A 45 7.52 11.27 17.09
C GLN A 45 6.91 10.52 18.30
N LEU A 46 6.87 11.12 19.50
CA LEU A 46 6.22 10.60 20.70
C LEU A 46 4.70 10.71 20.62
N THR A 47 4.13 11.69 19.91
CA THR A 47 2.69 11.70 19.63
C THR A 47 2.29 10.62 18.60
N ALA A 48 3.27 10.10 17.84
CA ALA A 48 3.14 8.88 17.04
C ALA A 48 3.41 7.57 17.84
N GLN A 49 3.68 7.63 19.16
CA GLN A 49 3.99 6.44 19.99
C GLN A 49 2.79 5.58 20.40
N HIS A 50 1.97 5.22 19.42
CA HIS A 50 1.46 3.85 19.37
C HIS A 50 2.08 2.98 18.26
N HIS A 51 3.02 3.51 17.46
CA HIS A 51 3.73 2.72 16.45
C HIS A 51 5.22 2.64 16.74
N ASN A 52 5.61 1.47 17.29
CA ASN A 52 6.99 1.02 17.43
C ASN A 52 7.82 1.38 16.20
N THR A 53 9.02 1.87 16.46
CA THR A 53 10.14 2.23 15.57
C THR A 53 10.71 1.06 14.74
N SER A 54 9.87 0.12 14.33
CA SER A 54 10.15 -0.87 13.29
C SER A 54 9.31 -0.50 12.07
N SER A 55 9.95 -0.05 10.98
CA SER A 55 9.33 0.23 9.69
C SER A 55 8.31 -0.84 9.33
N GLY A 56 7.02 -0.50 9.35
CA GLY A 56 5.94 -1.45 9.10
C GLY A 56 6.00 -2.03 7.68
N LEU A 57 5.32 -3.15 7.45
CA LEU A 57 5.31 -3.84 6.15
C LEU A 57 4.89 -2.91 5.01
N LEU A 58 3.82 -2.14 5.22
CA LEU A 58 3.35 -1.09 4.31
C LEU A 58 3.50 0.32 4.90
N ASN A 59 3.89 0.43 6.19
CA ASN A 59 3.90 1.68 6.97
C ASN A 59 2.52 2.34 7.06
N ILE A 60 1.47 1.53 6.99
CA ILE A 60 0.10 1.94 7.21
C ILE A 60 -0.38 1.17 8.43
N PRO A 61 -0.40 1.78 9.62
CA PRO A 61 -0.50 1.02 10.86
C PRO A 61 -1.75 0.16 10.97
N GLN A 62 -2.88 0.63 10.44
CA GLN A 62 -4.14 -0.10 10.40
C GLN A 62 -4.03 -1.37 9.55
N ILE A 63 -3.32 -1.30 8.41
CA ILE A 63 -3.11 -2.45 7.51
C ILE A 63 -2.05 -3.39 8.09
N ASP A 64 -0.95 -2.84 8.62
CA ASP A 64 0.14 -3.64 9.19
C ASP A 64 -0.31 -4.40 10.45
N ALA A 65 -1.10 -3.77 11.30
CA ALA A 65 -1.72 -4.42 12.45
C ALA A 65 -2.69 -5.53 12.02
N LEU A 66 -3.46 -5.29 10.95
CA LEU A 66 -4.39 -6.27 10.40
C LEU A 66 -3.67 -7.50 9.81
N LEU A 67 -2.56 -7.29 9.09
CA LEU A 67 -1.82 -8.37 8.41
C LEU A 67 -0.94 -9.20 9.35
N ARG A 68 -0.43 -8.60 10.42
CA ARG A 68 0.59 -9.20 11.29
C ARG A 68 0.23 -10.61 11.79
N PRO A 69 -0.98 -10.90 12.32
CA PRO A 69 -1.31 -12.24 12.80
C PRO A 69 -1.25 -13.29 11.68
N SER A 70 -1.85 -12.99 10.52
CA SER A 70 -1.93 -13.95 9.41
C SER A 70 -0.59 -14.19 8.75
N LEU A 71 0.26 -13.17 8.64
CA LEU A 71 1.64 -13.34 8.15
C LEU A 71 2.47 -14.18 9.12
N GLN A 72 2.24 -14.03 10.43
CA GLN A 72 2.94 -14.81 11.44
C GLN A 72 2.58 -16.31 11.35
N ASP A 73 1.30 -16.62 11.20
CA ASP A 73 0.81 -17.98 11.00
C ASP A 73 1.34 -18.58 9.68
N HIS A 74 1.35 -17.78 8.61
CA HIS A 74 1.88 -18.19 7.32
C HIS A 74 3.36 -18.59 7.41
N LEU A 75 4.19 -17.74 8.03
CA LEU A 75 5.62 -18.02 8.22
C LEU A 75 5.85 -19.25 9.10
N HIS A 76 5.07 -19.42 10.17
CA HIS A 76 5.13 -20.60 11.02
C HIS A 76 4.83 -21.88 10.23
N ASN A 77 3.75 -21.89 9.47
CA ASN A 77 3.37 -23.03 8.63
C ASN A 77 4.41 -23.35 7.55
N GLN A 78 5.04 -22.33 6.95
CA GLN A 78 6.15 -22.54 6.01
C GLN A 78 7.35 -23.22 6.69
N SER A 79 7.71 -22.80 7.90
CA SER A 79 8.82 -23.40 8.65
C SER A 79 8.59 -24.88 8.97
N ILE A 80 7.36 -25.24 9.35
CA ILE A 80 6.94 -26.64 9.57
C ILE A 80 7.05 -27.45 8.28
N ALA A 81 6.54 -26.92 7.17
CA ALA A 81 6.60 -27.60 5.87
C ALA A 81 8.05 -27.83 5.41
N GLN A 82 8.93 -26.85 5.60
CA GLN A 82 10.35 -26.97 5.29
C GLN A 82 11.04 -28.02 6.17
N ALA A 83 10.78 -28.02 7.48
CA ALA A 83 11.31 -29.03 8.41
C ALA A 83 10.89 -30.46 8.02
N HIS A 84 9.63 -30.65 7.61
CA HIS A 84 9.12 -31.94 7.14
C HIS A 84 9.76 -32.40 5.81
N SER A 85 10.17 -31.46 4.95
CA SER A 85 10.82 -31.79 3.67
C SER A 85 12.31 -32.14 3.79
N GLN A 86 12.98 -31.71 4.87
CA GLN A 86 14.42 -31.85 5.04
C GLN A 86 14.86 -33.00 5.95
N HIS A 87 13.94 -33.67 6.66
CA HIS A 87 14.27 -34.80 7.55
C HIS A 87 13.44 -36.07 7.25
N PRO A 88 14.05 -37.21 6.90
CA PRO A 88 13.38 -38.49 7.03
C PRO A 88 13.31 -38.87 8.51
N VAL A 89 12.10 -39.00 9.03
CA VAL A 89 11.69 -39.63 10.31
C VAL A 89 12.82 -39.90 11.31
N GLY A 90 13.18 -38.91 12.13
CA GLY A 90 14.12 -39.10 13.23
C GLY A 90 14.42 -37.80 13.98
N SER A 91 14.02 -37.75 15.25
CA SER A 91 14.14 -36.68 16.25
C SER A 91 13.44 -35.35 15.96
N PHE A 92 12.31 -35.13 16.65
CA PHE A 92 11.68 -33.82 16.80
C PHE A 92 12.46 -33.01 17.85
N ASP A 93 13.30 -32.09 17.41
CA ASP A 93 13.70 -30.97 18.27
C ASP A 93 12.59 -29.92 18.21
N ILE A 94 11.91 -29.75 19.35
CA ILE A 94 10.92 -28.69 19.54
C ILE A 94 11.67 -27.36 19.48
N PRO A 95 11.35 -26.44 18.55
CA PRO A 95 11.97 -25.12 18.53
C PRO A 95 11.63 -24.40 19.84
N SER A 96 12.63 -23.92 20.57
CA SER A 96 12.44 -23.08 21.75
C SER A 96 11.66 -21.81 21.38
N ASP A 97 10.70 -21.41 22.22
CA ASP A 97 9.84 -20.22 22.08
C ASP A 97 10.60 -18.87 21.94
N ASP A 98 11.93 -18.86 22.03
CA ASP A 98 12.79 -17.68 21.97
C ASP A 98 13.31 -17.32 20.56
N VAL A 99 12.84 -17.96 19.49
CA VAL A 99 13.19 -17.52 18.12
C VAL A 99 12.46 -16.22 17.81
N ARG A 100 13.18 -15.09 17.86
CA ARG A 100 12.68 -13.81 17.36
C ARG A 100 12.19 -14.00 15.92
N LEU A 101 10.89 -13.84 15.73
CA LEU A 101 10.17 -13.95 14.48
C LEU A 101 10.82 -13.01 13.43
N PRO A 102 11.10 -13.45 12.19
CA PRO A 102 11.61 -12.55 11.16
C PRO A 102 10.47 -11.61 10.76
N ARG A 103 10.50 -10.39 11.31
CA ARG A 103 9.53 -9.32 11.01
C ARG A 103 9.76 -8.68 9.63
N ASP A 104 10.72 -9.22 8.86
CA ASP A 104 11.31 -8.59 7.66
C ASP A 104 11.23 -9.44 6.38
N LYS A 105 10.41 -10.51 6.36
CA LYS A 105 10.24 -11.32 5.15
C LYS A 105 9.24 -10.67 4.19
N PRO A 106 9.55 -10.63 2.89
CA PRO A 106 8.67 -10.02 1.91
C PRO A 106 7.38 -10.85 1.76
N ALA A 107 6.25 -10.16 1.62
CA ALA A 107 4.93 -10.78 1.57
C ALA A 107 4.28 -10.59 0.21
N ILE A 108 3.47 -11.58 -0.21
CA ILE A 108 2.54 -11.43 -1.34
C ILE A 108 1.13 -11.30 -0.77
N ILE A 109 0.51 -10.15 -1.00
CA ILE A 109 -0.79 -9.77 -0.43
C ILE A 109 -1.81 -9.65 -1.56
N GLU A 110 -2.92 -10.38 -1.47
CA GLU A 110 -4.06 -10.20 -2.37
C GLU A 110 -5.06 -9.23 -1.77
N ILE A 111 -5.52 -8.26 -2.55
CA ILE A 111 -6.69 -7.44 -2.23
C ILE A 111 -7.85 -7.88 -3.13
N SER A 112 -8.90 -8.43 -2.53
CA SER A 112 -10.11 -8.89 -3.21
C SER A 112 -11.34 -8.10 -2.80
N SER A 113 -12.40 -8.17 -3.61
CA SER A 113 -13.72 -7.63 -3.27
C SER A 113 -14.83 -8.42 -3.94
N ASN A 114 -16.07 -8.27 -3.45
CA ASN A 114 -17.27 -8.92 -4.04
C ASN A 114 -17.73 -8.33 -5.37
N GLY A 115 -17.19 -7.18 -5.78
CA GLY A 115 -17.55 -6.55 -7.02
C GLY A 115 -16.47 -5.60 -7.52
N SER A 116 -16.66 -5.12 -8.75
CA SER A 116 -15.89 -4.00 -9.26
C SER A 116 -16.28 -2.71 -8.54
N GLY A 117 -15.39 -1.72 -8.52
CA GLY A 117 -15.69 -0.41 -7.91
C GLY A 117 -15.76 -0.39 -6.38
N THR A 118 -15.36 -1.45 -5.67
CA THR A 118 -15.33 -1.47 -4.20
C THR A 118 -14.20 -0.62 -3.58
N GLY A 119 -13.23 -0.15 -4.38
CA GLY A 119 -12.14 0.69 -3.88
C GLY A 119 -10.74 0.06 -3.89
N LYS A 120 -10.55 -1.09 -4.54
CA LYS A 120 -9.22 -1.77 -4.64
C LYS A 120 -8.13 -0.84 -5.18
N THR A 121 -8.32 -0.30 -6.38
CA THR A 121 -7.36 0.62 -7.02
C THR A 121 -7.12 1.88 -6.19
N HIS A 122 -8.14 2.41 -5.51
CA HIS A 122 -7.98 3.56 -4.61
C HIS A 122 -7.12 3.22 -3.38
N LEU A 123 -7.29 2.04 -2.80
CA LEU A 123 -6.43 1.56 -1.73
C LEU A 123 -4.99 1.34 -2.23
N LEU A 124 -4.80 0.85 -3.46
CA LEU A 124 -3.47 0.76 -4.07
C LEU A 124 -2.82 2.15 -4.23
N TYR A 125 -3.58 3.18 -4.62
CA TYR A 125 -3.06 4.55 -4.70
C TYR A 125 -2.63 5.09 -3.35
N TYR A 126 -3.42 4.84 -2.30
CA TYR A 126 -3.04 5.21 -0.94
C TYR A 126 -1.75 4.50 -0.48
N ILE A 127 -1.64 3.19 -0.73
CA ILE A 127 -0.42 2.42 -0.42
C ILE A 127 0.79 2.96 -1.21
N THR A 128 0.58 3.28 -2.49
CA THR A 128 1.62 3.86 -3.36
C THR A 128 2.06 5.23 -2.84
N CYS A 129 1.11 6.09 -2.46
CA CYS A 129 1.36 7.41 -1.87
C CYS A 129 2.28 7.30 -0.64
N VAL A 130 1.91 6.48 0.35
CA VAL A 130 2.71 6.28 1.58
C VAL A 130 4.08 5.66 1.27
N ALA A 131 4.17 4.79 0.28
CA ALA A 131 5.45 4.21 -0.12
C ALA A 131 6.41 5.24 -0.77
N LEU A 132 5.89 6.15 -1.60
CA LEU A 132 6.68 7.12 -2.35
C LEU A 132 7.08 8.34 -1.52
N LEU A 133 6.22 8.81 -0.60
CA LEU A 133 6.49 9.99 0.22
C LEU A 133 7.71 9.76 1.13
N PRO A 134 8.48 10.81 1.48
CA PRO A 134 9.52 10.70 2.48
C PRO A 134 8.92 10.54 3.89
N SER A 135 9.73 10.11 4.84
CA SER A 135 9.29 10.02 6.25
C SER A 135 8.93 11.39 6.84
N SER A 136 9.62 12.45 6.39
CA SER A 136 9.32 13.82 6.78
C SER A 136 9.66 14.81 5.67
N TRP A 137 9.03 15.98 5.71
CA TRP A 137 9.30 17.10 4.81
C TRP A 137 9.07 18.41 5.56
N ASN A 138 10.05 19.32 5.58
CA ASN A 138 9.96 20.58 6.34
C ASN A 138 9.58 20.40 7.82
N GLY A 139 10.03 19.31 8.46
CA GLY A 139 9.66 18.96 9.85
C GLY A 139 8.29 18.30 10.01
N ILE A 140 7.48 18.27 8.95
CA ILE A 140 6.18 17.58 8.94
C ILE A 140 6.45 16.08 8.82
N ASN A 141 5.96 15.29 9.76
CA ASN A 141 5.97 13.84 9.66
C ASN A 141 4.95 13.40 8.59
N LEU A 142 5.42 12.88 7.47
CA LEU A 142 4.59 12.36 6.39
C LEU A 142 4.40 10.85 6.45
N GLU A 143 5.04 10.17 7.41
CA GLU A 143 4.92 8.71 7.60
C GLU A 143 5.23 7.91 6.32
N GLY A 144 5.97 8.50 5.38
CA GLY A 144 6.33 7.86 4.13
C GLY A 144 7.56 6.95 4.24
N LYS A 145 7.75 6.09 3.24
CA LYS A 145 8.89 5.14 3.19
C LYS A 145 10.11 5.62 2.42
N GLU A 146 9.99 6.71 1.66
CA GLU A 146 11.03 7.20 0.75
C GLU A 146 11.59 6.08 -0.15
N SER A 147 10.70 5.46 -0.93
CA SER A 147 11.03 4.23 -1.65
C SER A 147 10.51 4.25 -3.08
N ALA A 148 11.12 3.47 -3.95
CA ALA A 148 10.62 3.24 -5.30
C ALA A 148 9.44 2.25 -5.27
N VAL A 149 8.52 2.42 -6.21
CA VAL A 149 7.38 1.52 -6.42
C VAL A 149 7.30 1.12 -7.89
N VAL A 150 7.08 -0.17 -8.15
CA VAL A 150 6.70 -0.66 -9.47
C VAL A 150 5.19 -0.89 -9.48
N PHE A 151 4.47 -0.28 -10.42
CA PHE A 151 3.03 -0.44 -10.59
C PHE A 151 2.73 -1.07 -11.96
N ILE A 152 2.10 -2.23 -11.98
CA ILE A 152 1.73 -2.96 -13.19
C ILE A 152 0.21 -2.93 -13.32
N ASP A 153 -0.28 -2.21 -14.32
CA ASP A 153 -1.69 -2.03 -14.63
C ASP A 153 -2.13 -3.01 -15.72
N CYS A 154 -2.73 -4.13 -15.33
CA CYS A 154 -3.19 -5.16 -16.26
C CYS A 154 -4.60 -4.88 -16.82
N ASP A 155 -5.35 -3.97 -16.20
CA ASP A 155 -6.74 -3.64 -16.54
C ASP A 155 -6.86 -2.39 -17.43
N GLY A 156 -5.77 -1.62 -17.57
CA GLY A 156 -5.74 -0.34 -18.28
C GLY A 156 -6.52 0.76 -17.55
N ARG A 157 -6.49 0.76 -16.22
CA ARG A 157 -7.28 1.67 -15.37
C ARG A 157 -6.43 2.57 -14.48
N PHE A 158 -5.11 2.50 -14.59
CA PHE A 158 -4.23 3.38 -13.86
C PHE A 158 -4.42 4.84 -14.29
N ASP A 159 -4.49 5.73 -13.30
CA ASP A 159 -4.72 7.15 -13.46
C ASP A 159 -3.74 7.90 -12.55
N ILE A 160 -2.72 8.48 -13.18
CA ILE A 160 -1.66 9.23 -12.50
C ILE A 160 -2.20 10.51 -11.86
N LEU A 161 -3.22 11.15 -12.46
CA LEU A 161 -3.80 12.37 -11.91
C LEU A 161 -4.52 12.03 -10.61
N ARG A 162 -5.26 10.92 -10.61
CA ARG A 162 -5.91 10.46 -9.38
C ARG A 162 -4.91 10.07 -8.29
N LEU A 163 -3.76 9.50 -8.64
CA LEU A 163 -2.69 9.25 -7.66
C LEU A 163 -2.09 10.57 -7.12
N SER A 164 -1.86 11.57 -7.99
CA SER A 164 -1.39 12.91 -7.58
C SER A 164 -2.35 13.56 -6.60
N GLU A 165 -3.66 13.54 -6.89
CA GLU A 165 -4.70 14.06 -5.99
C GLU A 165 -4.66 13.38 -4.61
N VAL A 166 -4.48 12.06 -4.57
CA VAL A 166 -4.34 11.31 -3.32
C VAL A 166 -3.09 11.74 -2.55
N MET A 167 -1.96 11.95 -3.24
CA MET A 167 -0.70 12.40 -2.62
C MET A 167 -0.79 13.82 -2.08
N GLU A 168 -1.30 14.75 -2.88
CA GLU A 168 -1.47 16.16 -2.51
C GLU A 168 -2.39 16.26 -1.29
N SER A 169 -3.56 15.61 -1.33
CA SER A 169 -4.50 15.65 -0.20
C SER A 169 -3.94 14.97 1.05
N TYR A 170 -3.14 13.90 0.90
CA TYR A 170 -2.44 13.28 2.02
C TYR A 170 -1.46 14.28 2.67
N ILE A 171 -0.61 14.95 1.88
CA ILE A 171 0.34 15.95 2.36
C ILE A 171 -0.40 17.10 3.06
N GLU A 172 -1.44 17.65 2.45
CA GLU A 172 -2.29 18.70 3.03
C GLU A 172 -2.88 18.28 4.38
N SER A 173 -3.35 17.03 4.48
CA SER A 173 -3.87 16.48 5.72
C SER A 173 -2.79 16.40 6.80
N ARG A 174 -1.54 16.04 6.44
CA ARG A 174 -0.41 15.99 7.38
C ARG A 174 0.03 17.38 7.85
N ILE A 175 0.02 18.36 6.95
CA ILE A 175 0.26 19.78 7.30
C ILE A 175 -0.82 20.26 8.29
N SER A 176 -2.09 19.99 7.99
CA SER A 176 -3.22 20.38 8.84
C SER A 176 -3.11 19.79 10.25
N LEU A 177 -2.74 18.51 10.36
CA LEU A 177 -2.50 17.86 11.65
C LEU A 177 -1.34 18.50 12.42
N ALA A 178 -0.24 18.85 11.73
CA ALA A 178 0.89 19.53 12.35
C ALA A 178 0.52 20.94 12.87
N ILE A 179 -0.29 21.69 12.12
CA ILE A 179 -0.80 23.00 12.55
C ILE A 179 -1.67 22.86 13.80
N GLN A 180 -2.66 21.95 13.76
CA GLN A 180 -3.56 21.70 14.90
C GLN A 180 -2.80 21.28 16.16
N PHE A 181 -1.76 20.46 16.00
CA PHE A 181 -0.89 20.07 17.11
C PHE A 181 -0.19 21.30 17.72
N CYS A 182 0.41 22.15 16.89
CA CYS A 182 1.10 23.35 17.37
C CYS A 182 0.13 24.33 18.05
N GLU A 183 -1.06 24.54 17.49
CA GLU A 183 -2.11 25.38 18.09
C GLU A 183 -2.55 24.84 19.45
N SER A 184 -2.70 23.52 19.59
CA SER A 184 -3.08 22.88 20.87
C SER A 184 -2.03 23.07 21.98
N LYS A 185 -0.76 23.23 21.62
CA LYS A 185 0.33 23.50 22.55
C LYS A 185 0.39 24.96 22.98
N GLN A 186 -0.13 25.89 22.18
CA GLN A 186 -0.19 27.31 22.52
C GLN A 186 -1.37 27.69 23.42
N THR A 187 -2.39 26.84 23.59
CA THR A 187 -3.51 27.13 24.50
C THR A 187 -3.03 27.23 25.95
N PRO A 188 -3.09 28.41 26.60
CA PRO A 188 -2.65 28.53 27.98
C PRO A 188 -3.59 27.71 28.88
N ALA A 189 -3.02 26.84 29.72
CA ALA A 189 -3.77 26.19 30.79
C ALA A 189 -4.57 27.27 31.54
N ALA A 190 -5.89 27.08 31.66
CA ALA A 190 -6.77 28.07 32.27
C ALA A 190 -6.19 28.52 33.62
N LYS A 191 -5.76 29.78 33.69
CA LYS A 191 -5.23 30.34 34.94
C LYS A 191 -6.35 30.27 35.97
N ASP A 192 -6.14 29.49 37.02
CA ASP A 192 -7.04 29.48 38.17
C ASP A 192 -7.10 30.92 38.71
N PRO A 193 -8.28 31.56 38.72
CA PRO A 193 -8.41 33.01 38.94
C PRO A 193 -8.10 33.46 40.38
N MET A 194 -7.43 32.63 41.17
CA MET A 194 -7.17 32.86 42.60
C MET A 194 -5.69 32.72 42.99
N SER A 195 -4.75 32.68 42.04
CA SER A 195 -3.30 32.63 42.32
C SER A 195 -2.56 33.85 41.75
N GLU A 196 -2.58 34.97 42.50
CA GLU A 196 -1.93 36.23 42.10
C GLU A 196 -0.41 36.31 42.39
N ASP A 197 0.24 35.24 42.85
CA ASP A 197 1.66 35.28 43.29
C ASP A 197 2.58 34.24 42.59
N ILE A 198 2.42 34.02 41.27
CA ILE A 198 3.35 33.16 40.52
C ILE A 198 4.37 34.04 39.75
N PRO A 199 5.69 33.86 39.95
CA PRO A 199 6.73 34.52 39.13
C PRO A 199 6.53 34.18 37.65
N ASP A 200 7.06 35.04 36.76
CA ASP A 200 7.06 34.78 35.31
C ASP A 200 7.41 33.31 35.00
N PRO A 201 6.75 32.69 34.01
CA PRO A 201 6.99 31.30 33.67
C PRO A 201 8.49 31.07 33.39
N PRO A 202 9.03 29.89 33.73
CA PRO A 202 10.46 29.62 33.60
C PRO A 202 10.95 29.89 32.17
N ILE A 203 12.19 30.39 32.03
CA ILE A 203 12.80 30.76 30.74
C ILE A 203 12.71 29.64 29.68
N SER A 204 12.69 28.37 30.11
CA SER A 204 12.53 27.22 29.21
C SER A 204 11.18 27.19 28.48
N SER A 205 10.07 27.54 29.15
CA SER A 205 8.75 27.52 28.51
C SER A 205 8.56 28.67 27.53
N GLN A 206 9.23 29.81 27.75
CA GLN A 206 9.19 30.93 26.80
C GLN A 206 9.97 30.62 25.50
N ALA A 207 11.05 29.84 25.59
CA ALA A 207 11.80 29.41 24.42
C ALA A 207 11.00 28.40 23.57
N GLU A 208 10.36 27.43 24.23
CA GLU A 208 9.47 26.45 23.57
C GLU A 208 8.29 27.14 22.85
N ASP A 209 7.68 28.16 23.47
CA ASP A 209 6.56 28.91 22.87
C ASP A 209 6.97 29.68 21.60
N GLU A 210 8.17 30.30 21.58
CA GLU A 210 8.69 30.99 20.39
C GLU A 210 9.07 30.00 19.27
N GLU A 211 9.64 28.83 19.60
CA GLU A 211 9.94 27.77 18.62
C GLU A 211 8.66 27.25 17.94
N ILE A 212 7.59 26.99 18.71
CA ILE A 212 6.30 26.54 18.15
C ILE A 212 5.71 27.60 17.21
N LYS A 213 5.86 28.88 17.56
CA LYS A 213 5.37 30.00 16.77
C LYS A 213 6.16 30.20 15.47
N GLU A 214 7.48 30.02 15.51
CA GLU A 214 8.32 29.99 14.32
C GLU A 214 7.92 28.83 13.39
N TYR A 215 7.72 27.64 13.94
CA TYR A 215 7.29 26.47 13.17
C TYR A 215 5.89 26.66 12.57
N LEU A 216 4.92 27.21 13.30
CA LEU A 216 3.61 27.58 12.73
C LEU A 216 3.71 28.56 11.57
N THR A 217 4.64 29.51 11.66
CA THR A 217 4.88 30.47 10.58
C THR A 217 5.43 29.77 9.34
N LEU A 218 6.33 28.80 9.53
CA LEU A 218 6.86 27.96 8.45
C LEU A 218 5.76 27.10 7.82
N LEU A 219 4.94 26.40 8.63
CA LEU A 219 3.82 25.59 8.14
C LEU A 219 2.81 26.42 7.34
N SER A 220 2.50 27.62 7.81
CA SER A 220 1.57 28.55 7.15
C SER A 220 2.14 29.16 5.86
N SER A 221 3.47 29.09 5.67
CA SER A 221 4.13 29.60 4.46
C SER A 221 4.13 28.58 3.31
N ILE A 222 3.86 27.30 3.59
CA ILE A 222 3.80 26.24 2.58
C ILE A 222 2.63 26.53 1.63
N THR A 223 2.94 26.62 0.35
CA THR A 223 1.98 26.90 -0.70
C THR A 223 1.51 25.61 -1.38
N PRO A 224 0.36 25.63 -2.09
CA PRO A 224 -0.05 24.49 -2.92
C PRO A 224 1.00 24.11 -3.98
N SER A 225 1.81 25.06 -4.45
CA SER A 225 2.89 24.78 -5.40
C SER A 225 3.99 23.90 -4.79
N ASP A 226 4.31 24.11 -3.51
CA ASP A 226 5.34 23.32 -2.81
C ASP A 226 4.85 21.87 -2.62
N ILE A 227 3.56 21.68 -2.35
CA ILE A 227 2.92 20.37 -2.24
C ILE A 227 2.97 19.62 -3.58
N VAL A 228 2.62 20.30 -4.67
CA VAL A 228 2.70 19.74 -6.02
C VAL A 228 4.14 19.40 -6.40
N GLU A 229 5.11 20.25 -6.06
CA GLU A 229 6.53 19.98 -6.34
C GLU A 229 7.02 18.73 -5.60
N LEU A 230 6.66 18.58 -4.32
CA LEU A 230 6.94 17.36 -3.55
C LEU A 230 6.27 16.13 -4.18
N ALA A 231 4.99 16.23 -4.56
CA ALA A 231 4.27 15.13 -5.18
C ALA A 231 4.94 14.70 -6.50
N VAL A 232 5.30 15.65 -7.37
CA VAL A 232 6.00 15.39 -8.64
C VAL A 232 7.38 14.76 -8.39
N TYR A 233 8.13 15.25 -7.39
CA TYR A 233 9.39 14.65 -6.99
C TYR A 233 9.21 13.19 -6.59
N CYS A 234 8.26 12.88 -5.68
CA CYS A 234 7.99 11.53 -5.23
C CYS A 234 7.46 10.62 -6.37
N LEU A 235 6.61 11.15 -7.26
CA LEU A 235 6.12 10.42 -8.44
C LEU A 235 7.24 10.07 -9.42
N SER A 236 8.38 10.76 -9.40
CA SER A 236 9.55 10.38 -10.20
C SER A 236 10.15 9.02 -9.79
N HIS A 237 9.77 8.48 -8.63
CA HIS A 237 10.15 7.15 -8.14
C HIS A 237 9.12 6.05 -8.42
N LEU A 238 8.06 6.38 -9.16
CA LEU A 238 7.03 5.43 -9.59
C LEU A 238 7.34 4.91 -11.01
N HIS A 239 7.47 3.59 -11.13
CA HIS A 239 7.68 2.91 -12.40
C HIS A 239 6.40 2.19 -12.84
N VAL A 240 5.72 2.71 -13.87
CA VAL A 240 4.43 2.18 -14.33
C VAL A 240 4.59 1.32 -15.59
N TYR A 241 3.99 0.13 -15.60
CA TYR A 241 3.92 -0.78 -16.74
C TYR A 241 2.48 -1.12 -17.08
N THR A 242 2.15 -1.16 -18.37
CA THR A 242 0.81 -1.46 -18.89
C THR A 242 0.88 -2.64 -19.87
N PRO A 243 0.95 -3.90 -19.37
CA PRO A 243 0.95 -5.06 -20.23
C PRO A 243 -0.31 -5.10 -21.11
N THR A 244 -0.14 -5.52 -22.36
CA THR A 244 -1.21 -5.62 -23.37
C THR A 244 -1.63 -7.07 -23.64
N SER A 245 -0.83 -8.02 -23.14
CA SER A 245 -1.04 -9.46 -23.24
C SER A 245 -0.30 -10.16 -22.11
N SER A 246 -0.58 -11.45 -21.86
CA SER A 246 0.17 -12.21 -20.85
C SER A 246 1.64 -12.42 -21.21
N SER A 247 1.99 -12.50 -22.50
CA SER A 247 3.37 -12.62 -22.96
C SER A 247 4.13 -11.34 -22.67
N HIS A 248 3.56 -10.18 -23.01
CA HIS A 248 4.14 -8.89 -22.66
C HIS A 248 4.24 -8.72 -21.13
N PHE A 249 3.25 -9.20 -20.36
CA PHE A 249 3.34 -9.21 -18.89
C PHE A 249 4.52 -10.05 -18.38
N LEU A 250 4.74 -11.25 -18.95
CA LEU A 250 5.88 -12.09 -18.61
C LEU A 250 7.22 -11.43 -18.98
N ASP A 251 7.30 -10.79 -20.15
CA ASP A 251 8.49 -10.05 -20.59
C ASP A 251 8.81 -8.88 -19.64
N ILE A 252 7.79 -8.13 -19.20
CA ILE A 252 7.93 -7.08 -18.17
C ILE A 252 8.49 -7.69 -16.88
N LEU A 253 7.90 -8.76 -16.37
CA LEU A 253 8.39 -9.40 -15.14
C LEU A 253 9.84 -9.91 -15.27
N SER A 254 10.23 -10.39 -16.44
CA SER A 254 11.59 -10.85 -16.69
C SER A 254 12.62 -9.71 -16.75
N SER A 255 12.19 -8.52 -17.21
CA SER A 255 13.06 -7.35 -17.42
C SER A 255 13.17 -6.42 -16.21
N ILE A 256 12.21 -6.44 -15.28
CA ILE A 256 12.22 -5.63 -14.05
C ILE A 256 13.56 -5.73 -13.28
N PRO A 257 14.14 -6.91 -13.02
CA PRO A 257 15.38 -6.99 -12.27
C PRO A 257 16.55 -6.26 -12.94
N GLU A 258 16.69 -6.38 -14.25
CA GLU A 258 17.74 -5.69 -15.00
C GLU A 258 17.44 -4.19 -15.03
N TYR A 259 16.20 -3.81 -15.37
CA TYR A 259 15.76 -2.42 -15.41
C TYR A 259 16.01 -1.67 -14.10
N LEU A 260 15.68 -2.25 -12.94
CA LEU A 260 15.87 -1.61 -11.64
C LEU A 260 17.35 -1.50 -11.24
N LEU A 261 18.22 -2.39 -11.74
CA LEU A 261 19.65 -2.38 -11.45
C LEU A 261 20.45 -1.51 -12.44
N SER A 262 19.94 -1.34 -13.66
CA SER A 262 20.61 -0.63 -14.75
C SER A 262 20.00 0.74 -15.06
N SER A 263 18.88 1.10 -14.41
CA SER A 263 18.12 2.29 -14.78
C SER A 263 18.97 3.57 -14.68
N PRO A 264 19.09 4.34 -15.79
CA PRO A 264 19.76 5.63 -15.81
C PRO A 264 18.84 6.77 -15.33
N SER A 265 17.64 6.48 -14.82
CA SER A 265 16.79 7.47 -14.17
C SER A 265 17.42 7.88 -12.85
N PHE A 266 18.19 8.97 -12.87
CA PHE A 266 18.93 9.52 -11.73
C PHE A 266 18.07 9.72 -10.47
N SER A 267 16.74 9.82 -10.60
CA SER A 267 15.83 10.12 -9.49
C SER A 267 15.70 8.97 -8.48
N SER A 268 15.49 7.72 -8.91
CA SER A 268 15.28 6.58 -7.98
C SER A 268 16.59 5.92 -7.51
N HIS A 269 17.73 6.45 -7.91
CA HIS A 269 19.02 5.80 -7.70
C HIS A 269 19.41 5.85 -6.21
N GLY A 270 19.44 4.68 -5.56
CA GLY A 270 19.75 4.54 -4.14
C GLY A 270 18.52 4.37 -3.24
N LEU A 271 17.31 4.46 -3.77
CA LEU A 271 16.09 4.14 -3.02
C LEU A 271 15.82 2.63 -3.01
N PRO A 272 15.36 2.06 -1.87
CA PRO A 272 14.90 0.68 -1.84
C PRO A 272 13.60 0.53 -2.63
N LEU A 273 13.39 -0.64 -3.25
CA LEU A 273 12.09 -1.02 -3.80
C LEU A 273 11.21 -1.51 -2.65
N SER A 274 10.18 -0.76 -2.26
CA SER A 274 9.31 -1.20 -1.15
C SER A 274 8.20 -2.12 -1.63
N SER A 275 7.65 -1.88 -2.82
CA SER A 275 6.46 -2.56 -3.32
C SER A 275 6.48 -2.79 -4.84
N VAL A 276 5.98 -3.95 -5.24
CA VAL A 276 5.56 -4.28 -6.60
C VAL A 276 4.05 -4.47 -6.56
N ILE A 277 3.31 -3.59 -7.21
CA ILE A 277 1.85 -3.56 -7.23
C ILE A 277 1.37 -4.06 -8.59
N ILE A 278 0.40 -4.98 -8.59
CA ILE A 278 -0.20 -5.53 -9.80
C ILE A 278 -1.71 -5.37 -9.67
N ASP A 279 -2.27 -4.39 -10.37
CA ASP A 279 -3.72 -4.26 -10.50
C ASP A 279 -4.19 -5.24 -11.59
N GLY A 280 -5.12 -6.13 -11.23
CA GLY A 280 -5.77 -7.09 -12.13
C GLY A 280 -4.89 -8.24 -12.63
N ILE A 281 -4.19 -8.94 -11.75
CA ILE A 281 -3.27 -10.05 -12.13
C ILE A 281 -3.93 -11.19 -12.95
N SER A 282 -5.26 -11.28 -12.95
CA SER A 282 -6.02 -12.27 -13.73
C SER A 282 -6.61 -11.74 -15.03
N ALA A 283 -6.37 -10.47 -15.40
CA ALA A 283 -6.98 -9.82 -16.56
C ALA A 283 -6.81 -10.65 -17.85
N PHE A 284 -5.61 -11.22 -18.07
CA PHE A 284 -5.31 -12.04 -19.24
C PHE A 284 -5.76 -13.52 -19.10
N TYR A 285 -5.94 -14.02 -17.87
CA TYR A 285 -6.17 -15.46 -17.63
C TYR A 285 -7.44 -15.97 -18.28
N TRP A 286 -8.54 -15.23 -18.13
CA TRP A 286 -9.84 -15.69 -18.60
C TRP A 286 -9.92 -15.75 -20.12
N LEU A 287 -9.27 -14.80 -20.80
CA LEU A 287 -9.17 -14.79 -22.25
C LEU A 287 -8.33 -15.99 -22.75
N GLU A 288 -7.22 -16.27 -22.09
CA GLU A 288 -6.32 -17.35 -22.50
C GLU A 288 -6.88 -18.73 -22.24
N ARG A 289 -7.55 -18.91 -21.11
CA ARG A 289 -8.27 -20.14 -20.81
C ARG A 289 -9.31 -20.44 -21.87
N ALA A 290 -10.06 -19.43 -22.32
CA ALA A 290 -11.05 -19.60 -23.39
C ALA A 290 -10.38 -20.00 -24.72
N SER A 291 -9.27 -19.34 -25.09
CA SER A 291 -8.52 -19.68 -26.31
C SER A 291 -7.88 -21.07 -26.29
N SER A 292 -7.45 -21.54 -25.11
CA SER A 292 -6.89 -22.88 -24.94
C SER A 292 -7.97 -23.96 -25.05
N ALA A 293 -9.19 -23.67 -24.58
CA ALA A 293 -10.32 -24.57 -24.68
C ALA A 293 -10.81 -24.74 -26.13
N SER A 294 -10.87 -23.66 -26.93
CA SER A 294 -11.30 -23.73 -28.34
C SER A 294 -10.32 -24.49 -29.24
N THR A 295 -9.03 -24.53 -28.87
CA THR A 295 -8.02 -25.31 -29.59
C THR A 295 -8.16 -26.82 -29.32
N THR A 296 -8.82 -27.19 -28.21
CA THR A 296 -8.97 -28.60 -27.78
C THR A 296 -10.31 -29.20 -28.23
N THR A 297 -11.27 -28.39 -28.71
CA THR A 297 -12.52 -28.91 -29.26
C THR A 297 -12.28 -29.45 -30.67
N PRO A 298 -12.42 -30.78 -30.93
CA PRO A 298 -12.44 -31.27 -32.30
C PRO A 298 -13.63 -30.62 -33.01
N SER A 299 -13.43 -30.10 -34.23
CA SER A 299 -14.55 -29.57 -35.02
C SER A 299 -15.60 -30.67 -35.12
N MET A 300 -16.76 -30.48 -34.49
CA MET A 300 -17.89 -31.35 -34.73
C MET A 300 -18.32 -31.12 -36.18
N VAL A 301 -17.84 -32.01 -37.06
CA VAL A 301 -18.37 -32.16 -38.40
C VAL A 301 -19.82 -32.59 -38.21
N PHE A 302 -20.75 -31.66 -38.37
CA PHE A 302 -22.15 -32.00 -38.58
C PHE A 302 -22.22 -32.72 -39.94
N SER A 303 -22.10 -34.04 -39.92
CA SER A 303 -22.48 -34.86 -41.06
C SER A 303 -24.00 -34.84 -41.15
N ASP A 304 -24.52 -33.95 -42.00
CA ASP A 304 -25.91 -33.95 -42.42
C ASP A 304 -26.26 -35.31 -43.03
N ALA A 305 -26.97 -36.12 -42.26
CA ALA A 305 -27.60 -37.34 -42.76
C ALA A 305 -28.95 -36.96 -43.38
N THR A 306 -28.94 -36.58 -44.65
CA THR A 306 -30.14 -36.68 -45.49
C THR A 306 -29.83 -37.50 -46.73
N THR A 307 -30.11 -38.80 -46.61
CA THR A 307 -30.26 -39.71 -47.74
C THR A 307 -31.49 -39.30 -48.55
N SER A 308 -31.30 -38.92 -49.80
CA SER A 308 -32.27 -39.25 -50.85
C SER A 308 -31.53 -39.52 -52.17
N GLN A 309 -31.75 -40.73 -52.66
CA GLN A 309 -31.30 -41.24 -53.94
C GLN A 309 -31.94 -40.45 -55.09
N SER A 310 -31.17 -40.12 -56.12
CA SER A 310 -31.61 -40.31 -57.51
C SER A 310 -30.45 -40.10 -58.49
N THR A 311 -30.60 -40.74 -59.64
CA THR A 311 -29.61 -41.15 -60.61
C THR A 311 -29.35 -40.13 -61.73
N SER A 312 -28.14 -40.24 -62.30
CA SER A 312 -27.77 -40.08 -63.72
C SER A 312 -27.54 -38.70 -64.37
N ALA A 313 -26.38 -38.67 -65.06
CA ALA A 313 -26.03 -38.03 -66.35
C ALA A 313 -25.46 -36.58 -66.34
N GLN A 314 -24.22 -36.48 -66.88
CA GLN A 314 -23.62 -35.46 -67.79
C GLN A 314 -24.03 -33.98 -67.59
N ASP A 315 -23.14 -32.99 -67.50
CA ASP A 315 -22.12 -32.62 -68.49
C ASP A 315 -21.35 -31.36 -67.99
N LYS A 316 -20.08 -31.22 -68.43
CA LYS A 316 -19.29 -29.99 -68.70
C LYS A 316 -19.06 -28.87 -67.65
N LYS A 317 -17.75 -28.66 -67.40
CA LYS A 317 -16.95 -27.41 -67.42
C LYS A 317 -17.62 -26.11 -66.95
N ASP A 318 -17.08 -25.51 -65.89
CA ASP A 318 -16.41 -24.23 -66.05
C ASP A 318 -15.42 -23.93 -64.91
N GLU A 319 -14.45 -23.12 -65.31
CA GLU A 319 -13.15 -22.82 -64.74
C GLU A 319 -13.23 -21.62 -63.75
N THR A 320 -12.19 -21.46 -62.93
CA THR A 320 -11.76 -20.21 -62.25
C THR A 320 -12.52 -19.72 -61.01
N ASN A 321 -12.01 -20.07 -59.82
CA ASN A 321 -11.52 -19.09 -58.83
C ASN A 321 -10.81 -19.81 -57.68
N GLN A 322 -9.53 -20.15 -57.88
CA GLN A 322 -8.62 -20.45 -56.78
C GLN A 322 -7.86 -19.17 -56.43
N LEU A 323 -8.33 -18.47 -55.41
CA LEU A 323 -7.44 -17.61 -54.61
C LEU A 323 -6.58 -18.56 -53.76
N PRO A 324 -5.24 -18.51 -53.84
CA PRO A 324 -4.42 -19.23 -52.89
C PRO A 324 -4.59 -18.54 -51.54
N GLN A 325 -5.27 -19.20 -50.59
CA GLN A 325 -5.08 -18.91 -49.18
C GLN A 325 -3.61 -19.18 -48.89
N LYS A 326 -2.84 -18.11 -48.86
CA LYS A 326 -1.49 -18.06 -48.34
C LYS A 326 -1.59 -18.52 -46.89
N ILE A 327 -1.30 -19.80 -46.64
CA ILE A 327 -0.97 -20.31 -45.32
C ILE A 327 0.25 -19.49 -44.93
N ILE A 328 0.02 -18.45 -44.13
CA ILE A 328 1.08 -17.82 -43.37
C ILE A 328 1.46 -18.90 -42.36
N GLU A 329 2.53 -19.63 -42.66
CA GLU A 329 3.32 -20.32 -41.66
C GLU A 329 3.86 -19.23 -40.73
N ASP A 330 3.00 -18.77 -39.81
CA ASP A 330 3.43 -17.95 -38.68
C ASP A 330 4.44 -18.80 -37.91
N ASP A 331 5.62 -18.24 -37.69
CA ASP A 331 6.67 -18.78 -36.83
C ASP A 331 6.04 -19.43 -35.60
N MET A 332 6.04 -20.77 -35.57
CA MET A 332 5.54 -21.56 -34.46
C MET A 332 6.59 -21.56 -33.35
N GLU A 333 6.77 -20.40 -32.72
CA GLU A 333 7.18 -20.34 -31.32
C GLU A 333 6.29 -21.33 -30.54
N PRO A 334 6.86 -22.30 -29.81
CA PRO A 334 6.07 -23.27 -29.09
C PRO A 334 5.21 -22.54 -28.06
N LYS A 335 3.90 -22.44 -28.34
CA LYS A 335 2.95 -21.82 -27.41
C LYS A 335 3.02 -22.57 -26.08
N LEU A 336 3.59 -21.90 -25.07
CA LEU A 336 3.59 -22.36 -23.69
C LEU A 336 2.17 -22.78 -23.29
N SER A 337 2.03 -23.92 -22.61
CA SER A 337 0.75 -24.29 -22.04
C SER A 337 0.30 -23.22 -21.05
N LEU A 338 -1.03 -23.08 -20.87
CA LEU A 338 -1.60 -22.12 -19.92
C LEU A 338 -0.95 -22.29 -18.54
N GLN A 339 -0.82 -23.52 -18.05
CA GLN A 339 -0.19 -23.81 -16.76
C GLN A 339 1.28 -23.36 -16.73
N ALA A 340 2.09 -23.74 -17.72
CA ALA A 340 3.51 -23.40 -17.76
C ALA A 340 3.75 -21.88 -17.78
N ARG A 341 2.89 -21.13 -18.46
CA ARG A 341 2.95 -19.67 -18.50
C ARG A 341 2.72 -19.05 -17.12
N TYR A 342 1.68 -19.49 -16.40
CA TYR A 342 1.38 -18.97 -15.08
C TYR A 342 2.40 -19.43 -14.03
N ASP A 343 3.00 -20.61 -14.19
CA ASP A 343 4.13 -21.05 -13.36
C ASP A 343 5.34 -20.12 -13.53
N LEU A 344 5.65 -19.70 -14.77
CA LEU A 344 6.71 -18.72 -15.05
C LEU A 344 6.40 -17.35 -14.42
N ILE A 345 5.17 -16.86 -14.56
CA ILE A 345 4.74 -15.59 -13.93
C ILE A 345 4.98 -15.66 -12.42
N ILE A 346 4.51 -16.72 -11.75
CA ILE A 346 4.70 -16.92 -10.31
C ILE A 346 6.18 -16.97 -9.96
N SER A 347 6.99 -17.71 -10.73
CA SER A 347 8.43 -17.81 -10.51
C SER A 347 9.14 -16.45 -10.61
N HIS A 348 8.80 -15.63 -11.60
CA HIS A 348 9.36 -14.29 -11.74
C HIS A 348 8.92 -13.37 -10.59
N LEU A 349 7.65 -13.41 -10.18
CA LEU A 349 7.16 -12.63 -9.04
C LEU A 349 7.89 -12.99 -7.74
N LEU A 350 8.04 -14.27 -7.45
CA LEU A 350 8.79 -14.74 -6.27
C LEU A 350 10.26 -14.33 -6.36
N THR A 351 10.86 -14.38 -7.55
CA THR A 351 12.25 -13.98 -7.78
C THR A 351 12.44 -12.49 -7.54
N ILE A 352 11.57 -11.62 -8.08
CA ILE A 352 11.61 -10.17 -7.85
C ILE A 352 11.47 -9.88 -6.35
N THR A 353 10.41 -10.43 -5.74
CA THR A 353 10.08 -10.31 -4.31
C THR A 353 11.28 -10.65 -3.42
N ALA A 354 11.93 -11.78 -3.68
CA ALA A 354 13.11 -12.21 -2.92
C ALA A 354 14.36 -11.38 -3.24
N ARG A 355 14.57 -11.00 -4.51
CA ARG A 355 15.78 -10.31 -4.99
C ARG A 355 15.88 -8.88 -4.47
N PHE A 356 14.75 -8.20 -4.31
CA PHE A 356 14.67 -6.82 -3.86
C PHE A 356 14.12 -6.67 -2.43
N ASN A 357 13.70 -7.78 -1.81
CA ASN A 357 13.07 -7.79 -0.49
C ASN A 357 11.85 -6.86 -0.40
N ASN A 358 11.11 -6.74 -1.51
CA ASN A 358 9.92 -5.90 -1.62
C ASN A 358 8.66 -6.69 -1.29
N ASN A 359 7.59 -5.99 -0.91
CA ASN A 359 6.27 -6.60 -0.83
C ASN A 359 5.61 -6.63 -2.22
N THR A 360 4.85 -7.67 -2.51
CA THR A 360 4.06 -7.76 -3.75
C THR A 360 2.58 -7.67 -3.40
N ILE A 361 1.89 -6.71 -3.99
CA ILE A 361 0.46 -6.49 -3.74
C ILE A 361 -0.28 -6.74 -5.04
N ILE A 362 -1.22 -7.67 -5.02
CA ILE A 362 -1.97 -8.08 -6.20
C ILE A 362 -3.45 -7.81 -5.98
N THR A 363 -4.13 -7.31 -7.00
CA THR A 363 -5.58 -7.34 -7.06
C THR A 363 -6.02 -8.30 -8.14
N ASN A 364 -7.31 -8.62 -8.11
CA ASN A 364 -7.90 -9.51 -9.08
C ASN A 364 -9.04 -8.82 -9.82
N THR A 365 -9.12 -9.05 -11.13
CA THR A 365 -10.24 -8.62 -11.96
C THR A 365 -11.49 -9.41 -11.56
N THR A 366 -12.42 -8.73 -10.89
CA THR A 366 -13.68 -9.33 -10.43
C THR A 366 -14.60 -9.57 -11.62
N ILE A 367 -14.89 -10.83 -11.91
CA ILE A 367 -15.97 -11.20 -12.85
C ILE A 367 -17.27 -11.28 -12.03
N PRO A 368 -18.31 -10.49 -12.36
CA PRO A 368 -19.59 -10.58 -11.69
C PRO A 368 -20.17 -11.99 -11.88
N THR A 369 -20.36 -12.74 -10.79
CA THR A 369 -21.11 -14.00 -10.82
C THR A 369 -22.51 -13.74 -10.25
N ASN A 370 -23.57 -14.15 -10.96
CA ASN A 370 -24.97 -14.04 -10.52
C ASN A 370 -25.32 -14.94 -9.30
N SER A 371 -24.34 -15.41 -8.56
CA SER A 371 -24.54 -16.33 -7.44
C SER A 371 -24.84 -15.56 -6.16
N SER A 372 -26.03 -15.76 -5.60
CA SER A 372 -26.31 -15.51 -4.18
C SER A 372 -25.25 -16.19 -3.33
N HIS A 373 -24.46 -15.40 -2.58
CA HIS A 373 -23.41 -15.95 -1.73
C HIS A 373 -24.00 -16.90 -0.69
N PRO A 374 -23.51 -18.14 -0.56
CA PRO A 374 -23.91 -19.00 0.54
C PRO A 374 -23.42 -18.35 1.84
N ILE A 375 -24.37 -17.98 2.69
CA ILE A 375 -24.09 -17.58 4.07
C ILE A 375 -23.66 -18.86 4.80
N SER A 376 -22.44 -18.89 5.34
CA SER A 376 -21.99 -20.02 6.15
C SER A 376 -22.82 -20.09 7.45
N HIS A 377 -22.85 -21.24 8.11
CA HIS A 377 -23.55 -21.43 9.39
C HIS A 377 -23.14 -20.46 10.52
N ASN A 378 -22.06 -19.68 10.33
CA ASN A 378 -21.56 -18.68 11.27
C ASN A 378 -21.76 -17.22 10.80
N ASN A 379 -22.65 -16.96 9.83
CA ASN A 379 -22.92 -15.61 9.29
C ASN A 379 -21.71 -14.91 8.63
N THR A 380 -20.58 -15.61 8.49
CA THR A 380 -19.43 -15.15 7.71
C THR A 380 -19.70 -15.37 6.22
N PRO A 381 -19.50 -14.35 5.37
CA PRO A 381 -19.74 -14.48 3.94
C PRO A 381 -18.59 -15.26 3.33
N VAL A 382 -18.91 -16.24 2.50
CA VAL A 382 -17.90 -16.92 1.71
C VAL A 382 -17.57 -16.03 0.51
N TYR A 383 -16.39 -15.41 0.56
CA TYR A 383 -15.82 -14.66 -0.55
C TYR A 383 -15.18 -15.66 -1.52
N PRO A 384 -15.64 -15.78 -2.77
CA PRO A 384 -15.04 -16.71 -3.70
C PRO A 384 -13.55 -16.40 -3.85
N ARG A 385 -12.71 -17.43 -3.89
CA ARG A 385 -11.33 -17.26 -4.37
C ARG A 385 -11.42 -17.00 -5.86
N HIS A 386 -11.39 -15.73 -6.22
CA HIS A 386 -11.43 -15.31 -7.61
C HIS A 386 -10.10 -15.56 -8.31
N LEU A 387 -9.01 -15.75 -7.54
CA LEU A 387 -7.69 -15.94 -8.11
C LEU A 387 -7.68 -17.28 -8.84
N PRO A 388 -7.28 -17.29 -10.13
CA PRO A 388 -7.17 -18.54 -10.88
C PRO A 388 -6.39 -19.61 -10.12
N THR A 389 -6.83 -20.87 -10.22
CA THR A 389 -6.21 -21.97 -9.48
C THR A 389 -4.73 -22.13 -9.76
N CYS A 390 -4.28 -21.73 -10.97
CA CYS A 390 -2.87 -21.69 -11.34
C CYS A 390 -1.99 -20.88 -10.37
N TYR A 391 -2.52 -19.80 -9.80
CA TYR A 391 -1.84 -19.00 -8.78
C TYR A 391 -1.95 -19.59 -7.37
N THR A 392 -3.00 -20.35 -7.08
CA THR A 392 -3.27 -20.86 -5.72
C THR A 392 -2.80 -22.31 -5.50
N TYR A 393 -2.18 -22.96 -6.49
CA TYR A 393 -1.65 -24.33 -6.32
C TYR A 393 -0.51 -24.37 -5.30
N SER A 394 0.28 -23.30 -5.20
CA SER A 394 1.34 -23.21 -4.21
C SER A 394 0.80 -22.57 -2.92
N PRO A 395 0.81 -23.27 -1.78
CA PRO A 395 0.46 -22.67 -0.48
C PRO A 395 1.46 -21.60 -0.03
N THR A 396 2.62 -21.49 -0.70
CA THR A 396 3.65 -20.50 -0.40
C THR A 396 3.53 -19.23 -1.24
N PHE A 397 2.65 -19.21 -2.26
CA PHE A 397 2.54 -18.05 -3.14
C PHE A 397 1.88 -16.86 -2.44
N LEU A 398 0.74 -17.08 -1.78
CA LEU A 398 -0.02 -16.00 -1.15
C LEU A 398 0.21 -15.99 0.37
N SER A 399 0.65 -14.85 0.90
CA SER A 399 0.92 -14.69 2.33
C SER A 399 -0.34 -14.27 3.11
N ALA A 400 -1.15 -13.39 2.54
CA ALA A 400 -2.40 -12.94 3.15
C ALA A 400 -3.38 -12.44 2.07
N ARG A 401 -4.68 -12.47 2.39
CA ARG A 401 -5.75 -11.93 1.53
C ARG A 401 -6.58 -10.92 2.31
N ILE A 402 -6.57 -9.67 1.87
CA ILE A 402 -7.46 -8.61 2.36
C ILE A 402 -8.74 -8.63 1.53
N ILE A 403 -9.88 -8.70 2.19
CA ILE A 403 -11.21 -8.63 1.61
C ILE A 403 -11.78 -7.23 1.83
N LEU A 404 -12.21 -6.59 0.75
CA LEU A 404 -12.92 -5.31 0.76
C LEU A 404 -14.41 -5.51 0.53
N SER A 405 -15.21 -4.79 1.32
CA SER A 405 -16.65 -4.65 1.12
C SER A 405 -17.06 -3.20 1.30
N LYS A 406 -17.79 -2.68 0.32
CA LYS A 406 -18.41 -1.36 0.43
C LYS A 406 -19.54 -1.44 1.43
N ASP A 407 -19.65 -0.45 2.31
CA ASP A 407 -20.78 -0.34 3.23
C ASP A 407 -22.08 -0.24 2.42
N VAL A 408 -23.02 -1.16 2.70
CA VAL A 408 -24.29 -1.21 1.98
C VAL A 408 -25.21 -0.16 2.56
N VAL A 409 -25.53 0.86 1.78
CA VAL A 409 -26.62 1.78 2.11
C VAL A 409 -27.94 1.11 1.77
N ALA A 410 -28.84 1.03 2.75
CA ALA A 410 -30.13 0.39 2.58
C ALA A 410 -30.87 1.00 1.36
N PRO A 411 -31.40 0.17 0.44
CA PRO A 411 -32.18 0.67 -0.67
C PRO A 411 -33.43 1.39 -0.16
N PHE A 412 -34.12 2.10 -1.07
CA PHE A 412 -35.46 2.60 -0.76
C PHE A 412 -36.35 1.43 -0.31
N HIS A 413 -37.16 1.66 0.73
CA HIS A 413 -38.18 0.68 1.10
C HIS A 413 -39.09 0.48 -0.11
N ALA A 414 -39.47 -0.76 -0.40
CA ALA A 414 -40.21 -1.08 -1.63
C ALA A 414 -41.50 -0.26 -1.78
N ASP A 415 -42.11 0.12 -0.65
CA ASP A 415 -43.37 0.85 -0.58
C ASP A 415 -43.22 2.39 -0.50
N ILE A 416 -42.01 2.95 -0.63
CA ILE A 416 -41.83 4.41 -0.53
C ILE A 416 -42.53 5.14 -1.69
N GLY A 417 -43.26 6.21 -1.39
CA GLY A 417 -43.86 7.06 -2.41
C GLY A 417 -42.80 7.88 -3.17
N LEU A 418 -43.03 8.14 -4.47
CA LEU A 418 -42.05 8.86 -5.32
C LEU A 418 -41.68 10.25 -4.77
N LEU A 419 -42.66 10.97 -4.21
CA LEU A 419 -42.44 12.31 -3.62
C LEU A 419 -41.59 12.24 -2.34
N GLU A 420 -41.76 11.19 -1.55
CA GLU A 420 -41.00 10.95 -0.32
C GLU A 420 -39.57 10.51 -0.66
N ALA A 421 -39.42 9.61 -1.63
CA ALA A 421 -38.10 9.24 -2.17
C ALA A 421 -37.34 10.45 -2.72
N TYR A 422 -38.02 11.38 -3.40
CA TYR A 422 -37.40 12.61 -3.89
C TYR A 422 -36.93 13.54 -2.75
N LYS A 423 -37.69 13.63 -1.65
CA LYS A 423 -37.31 14.39 -0.45
C LYS A 423 -36.08 13.80 0.24
N GLU A 424 -36.01 12.47 0.34
CA GLU A 424 -34.89 11.76 0.96
C GLU A 424 -33.64 11.66 0.07
N ARG A 425 -33.76 11.91 -1.25
CA ARG A 425 -32.71 11.67 -2.24
C ARG A 425 -31.37 12.26 -1.83
N ASN A 426 -31.32 13.55 -1.48
CA ASN A 426 -30.05 14.21 -1.19
C ASN A 426 -29.42 13.69 0.11
N MET A 427 -30.24 13.40 1.13
CA MET A 427 -29.77 12.82 2.39
C MET A 427 -29.19 11.42 2.18
N ARG A 428 -29.86 10.58 1.37
CA ARG A 428 -29.34 9.25 1.03
C ARG A 428 -28.10 9.30 0.16
N MET A 429 -28.04 10.22 -0.80
CA MET A 429 -26.82 10.44 -1.60
C MET A 429 -25.65 10.83 -0.71
N GLU A 430 -25.88 11.63 0.33
CA GLU A 430 -24.85 11.97 1.31
C GLU A 430 -24.42 10.75 2.13
N VAL A 431 -25.36 9.89 2.57
CA VAL A 431 -25.02 8.62 3.24
C VAL A 431 -24.21 7.70 2.31
N VAL A 432 -24.55 7.63 1.02
CA VAL A 432 -23.78 6.85 0.03
C VAL A 432 -22.41 7.46 -0.22
N ARG A 433 -22.29 8.78 -0.19
CA ARG A 433 -21.01 9.50 -0.34
C ARG A 433 -20.10 9.29 0.86
N LYS A 434 -20.68 9.27 2.07
CA LYS A 434 -19.98 8.95 3.32
C LYS A 434 -19.79 7.46 3.57
N ALA A 435 -20.47 6.59 2.82
CA ALA A 435 -20.32 5.14 2.94
C ALA A 435 -18.91 4.74 2.53
N GLY A 436 -18.10 4.35 3.51
CA GLY A 436 -16.75 3.89 3.26
C GLY A 436 -16.69 2.41 2.89
N VAL A 437 -15.48 1.89 3.00
CA VAL A 437 -15.11 0.54 2.61
C VAL A 437 -14.50 -0.13 3.84
N SER A 438 -15.12 -1.22 4.27
CA SER A 438 -14.54 -2.09 5.28
C SER A 438 -13.57 -3.07 4.65
N ALA A 439 -12.47 -3.33 5.34
CA ALA A 439 -11.41 -4.24 4.94
C ALA A 439 -11.05 -5.19 6.09
N TRP A 440 -10.84 -6.47 5.82
CA TRP A 440 -10.39 -7.46 6.82
C TRP A 440 -9.58 -8.57 6.16
N VAL A 441 -8.85 -9.37 6.94
CA VAL A 441 -8.09 -10.51 6.40
C VAL A 441 -8.96 -11.76 6.34
N GLU A 442 -8.87 -12.50 5.22
CA GLU A 442 -9.56 -13.78 5.03
C GLU A 442 -9.17 -14.76 6.15
N GLY A 443 -10.16 -15.45 6.73
CA GLY A 443 -9.96 -16.35 7.87
C GLY A 443 -9.94 -15.66 9.24
N ALA A 444 -9.83 -14.33 9.31
CA ALA A 444 -9.89 -13.58 10.57
C ALA A 444 -11.32 -13.45 11.14
N GLY A 445 -12.35 -13.75 10.34
CA GLY A 445 -13.72 -13.94 10.79
C GLY A 445 -14.41 -12.72 11.41
N VAL A 446 -14.34 -11.53 10.77
CA VAL A 446 -15.08 -10.34 11.27
C VAL A 446 -15.65 -9.50 10.14
N ARG A 447 -16.91 -9.05 10.30
CA ARG A 447 -17.56 -7.95 9.57
C ARG A 447 -17.77 -6.75 10.50
N LYS A 448 -17.92 -5.54 9.93
CA LYS A 448 -18.45 -4.35 10.62
C LYS A 448 -19.77 -4.71 11.32
N GLY A 449 -19.84 -4.57 12.64
CA GLY A 449 -21.06 -4.81 13.44
C GLY A 449 -21.15 -6.14 14.22
N GLU A 450 -20.14 -7.02 14.19
CA GLU A 450 -20.10 -8.15 15.13
C GLU A 450 -19.70 -7.67 16.54
N VAL A 451 -20.71 -7.54 17.41
CA VAL A 451 -20.59 -7.15 18.81
C VAL A 451 -19.62 -8.08 19.54
N GLY A 452 -18.49 -7.54 20.01
CA GLY A 452 -17.66 -8.23 21.01
C GLY A 452 -16.15 -7.98 20.99
N LYS A 453 -15.57 -7.43 19.92
CA LYS A 453 -14.13 -7.11 19.88
C LYS A 453 -13.90 -5.67 19.47
N LYS A 454 -13.65 -4.81 20.47
CA LYS A 454 -13.22 -3.41 20.26
C LYS A 454 -11.86 -3.29 19.57
N ASN A 455 -11.04 -4.34 19.56
CA ASN A 455 -9.70 -4.31 18.96
C ASN A 455 -9.46 -5.52 18.05
N GLY A 456 -9.22 -5.23 16.77
CA GLY A 456 -8.49 -6.11 15.85
C GLY A 456 -9.35 -7.01 14.97
N GLY A 457 -9.12 -6.91 13.67
CA GLY A 457 -9.67 -7.84 12.67
C GLY A 457 -10.18 -7.16 11.40
N TRP A 458 -10.35 -5.83 11.42
CA TRP A 458 -10.75 -5.04 10.26
C TRP A 458 -10.23 -3.60 10.37
N PHE A 459 -10.16 -2.89 9.24
CA PHE A 459 -10.02 -1.44 9.17
C PHE A 459 -11.06 -0.88 8.20
N TRP A 460 -11.25 0.44 8.23
CA TRP A 460 -12.16 1.13 7.34
C TRP A 460 -11.43 2.28 6.65
N PHE A 461 -11.89 2.62 5.45
CA PHE A 461 -11.39 3.77 4.72
C PHE A 461 -12.50 4.37 3.88
N TRP A 462 -12.42 5.67 3.63
CA TRP A 462 -13.33 6.35 2.71
C TRP A 462 -12.61 6.82 1.47
N ILE A 463 -13.38 6.98 0.40
CA ILE A 463 -12.92 7.53 -0.88
C ILE A 463 -13.71 8.82 -1.09
N GLY A 464 -13.03 9.95 -1.04
CA GLY A 464 -13.60 11.28 -1.28
C GLY A 464 -13.04 11.94 -2.53
N GLU A 465 -13.49 13.16 -2.79
CA GLU A 465 -12.86 14.05 -3.78
C GLU A 465 -11.41 14.32 -3.36
N ASP A 466 -11.21 14.65 -2.09
CA ASP A 466 -9.92 14.85 -1.40
C ASP A 466 -9.16 13.52 -1.12
N GLY A 467 -9.17 12.57 -2.05
CA GLY A 467 -8.38 11.34 -1.95
C GLY A 467 -8.96 10.23 -1.08
N VAL A 468 -8.08 9.49 -0.41
CA VAL A 468 -8.41 8.29 0.40
C VAL A 468 -7.90 8.51 1.81
N LYS A 469 -8.74 8.28 2.82
CA LYS A 469 -8.24 8.25 4.20
C LYS A 469 -8.70 7.01 4.97
N VAL A 470 -7.78 6.49 5.77
CA VAL A 470 -7.84 5.20 6.45
C VAL A 470 -7.98 5.46 7.96
N GLY A 471 -8.95 4.81 8.60
CA GLY A 471 -9.20 4.98 10.04
C GLY A 471 -10.28 4.04 10.57
N ALA A 472 -10.25 3.77 11.88
CA ALA A 472 -11.43 3.25 12.58
C ALA A 472 -12.35 4.47 12.84
N GLU A 473 -13.67 4.31 12.70
CA GLU A 473 -14.62 5.32 13.17
C GLU A 473 -14.35 5.58 14.64
N ASP A 474 -13.67 6.68 14.97
CA ASP A 474 -13.72 7.41 16.24
C ASP A 474 -12.96 8.73 15.99
N ASP A 475 -13.70 9.76 15.55
CA ASP A 475 -13.43 11.21 15.77
C ASP A 475 -14.61 12.00 15.15
N ASP A 476 -15.78 11.89 15.79
CA ASP A 476 -16.87 12.88 15.75
C ASP A 476 -16.93 13.59 17.11
#